data_AF-A0A1V5Z6D7-F1
#
_entry.id   AF-A0A1V5Z6D7-F1
#
_cell.length_a   1.000
_cell.length_b   1.000
_cell.length_c   1.000
_cell.angle_alpha   90.00
_cell.angle_beta   90.00
_cell.angle_gamma   90.00
#
_symmetry.space_group_name_H-M   'P 1'
#
loop_
_entity.id
_entity.type
_entity.pdbx_description
1 polymer ?
#
loop_
_entity_poly.entity_id
_entity_poly.type
_entity_poly.pdbx_seq_one_letter_code
_entity_poly.pdbx_strand_id
1 'polypeptide(L)'
;MMLFLVLIMPFSLARFTHSARRVPRYLCGIPETRTAVFTGSCGINREITLSNYYLDHIFGEERLARISVGIGIFLIVLLLNVLIIGGGL
;
A
#
# COMPACT_ATOMS: atom_id res chain seq x y z
N MET A 1 -9.48 3.59 0.34
CA MET A 1 -8.93 4.26 1.55
C MET A 1 -8.03 3.29 2.31
N MET A 2 -6.74 3.62 2.40
CA MET A 2 -5.61 2.76 2.78
C MET A 2 -5.54 2.34 4.26
N LEU A 3 -6.54 2.65 5.11
CA LEU A 3 -6.48 2.43 6.56
C LEU A 3 -6.21 0.96 6.95
N PHE A 4 -6.78 0.01 6.23
CA PHE A 4 -6.53 -1.41 6.46
C PHE A 4 -5.09 -1.84 6.14
N LEU A 5 -4.53 -1.31 5.05
CA LEU A 5 -3.12 -1.52 4.71
C LEU A 5 -2.20 -0.91 5.77
N VAL A 6 -2.55 0.24 6.35
CA VAL A 6 -1.81 0.86 7.45
C VAL A 6 -1.81 -0.05 8.69
N LEU A 7 -2.91 -0.75 8.97
CA LEU A 7 -3.00 -1.67 10.10
C LEU A 7 -2.19 -2.96 9.90
N ILE A 8 -2.10 -3.46 8.66
CA ILE A 8 -1.31 -4.66 8.30
C ILE A 8 0.17 -4.35 8.07
N MET A 9 0.51 -3.13 7.63
CA MET A 9 1.87 -2.68 7.34
C MET A 9 2.89 -3.01 8.44
N PRO A 10 2.65 -2.73 9.75
CA PRO A 10 3.64 -3.04 10.79
C PRO A 10 3.93 -4.54 10.91
N PHE A 11 2.92 -5.39 10.73
CA PHE A 11 3.10 -6.85 10.74
C PHE A 11 3.86 -7.35 9.51
N SER A 12 3.60 -6.75 8.34
CA SER A 12 4.35 -7.06 7.11
C SER A 12 5.82 -6.67 7.24
N LEU A 13 6.10 -5.45 7.71
CA LEU A 13 7.46 -4.95 7.88
C LEU A 13 8.26 -5.73 8.93
N ALA A 14 7.62 -6.15 10.03
CA ALA A 14 8.26 -6.99 11.05
C ALA A 14 8.82 -8.31 10.47
N ARG A 15 8.14 -8.88 9.47
CA ARG A 15 8.59 -10.11 8.77
C ARG A 15 9.72 -9.84 7.74
N PHE A 16 9.77 -8.63 7.17
CA PHE A 16 10.70 -8.27 6.09
C PHE A 16 12.07 -7.75 6.58
N THR A 17 12.26 -7.53 7.87
CA THR A 17 13.48 -6.95 8.46
C THR A 17 14.78 -7.70 8.12
N HIS A 18 14.74 -9.00 7.82
CA HIS A 18 15.98 -9.79 7.74
C HIS A 18 16.60 -9.94 6.34
N SER A 19 15.98 -9.44 5.26
CA SER A 19 16.51 -9.68 3.88
C SER A 19 16.07 -8.66 2.81
N ALA A 20 15.80 -7.41 3.17
CA ALA A 20 15.49 -6.40 2.17
C ALA A 20 16.77 -5.93 1.46
N ARG A 21 17.22 -6.67 0.43
CA ARG A 21 18.30 -6.23 -0.47
C ARG A 21 17.86 -4.95 -1.15
N ARG A 22 18.55 -3.84 -0.86
CA ARG A 22 18.34 -2.57 -1.56
C ARG A 22 18.84 -2.72 -3.00
N VAL A 23 17.92 -2.81 -3.94
CA VAL A 23 18.24 -2.84 -5.37
C VAL A 23 18.17 -1.41 -5.89
N PRO A 24 19.16 -0.93 -6.66
CA PRO A 24 19.07 0.37 -7.31
C PRO A 24 17.84 0.41 -8.23
N ARG A 25 17.13 1.54 -8.22
CA ARG A 25 15.92 1.72 -9.00
C ARG A 25 16.31 1.76 -10.49
N TYR A 26 15.84 0.81 -11.28
CA TYR A 26 16.11 0.79 -12.71
C TYR A 26 15.08 1.66 -13.45
N LEU A 27 15.49 2.85 -13.87
CA LEU A 27 14.64 3.81 -14.60
C LEU A 27 14.84 3.71 -16.12
N CYS A 28 15.24 2.55 -16.65
CA CYS A 28 15.46 2.34 -18.10
C CYS A 28 16.35 3.40 -18.78
N GLY A 29 17.40 3.87 -18.09
CA GLY A 29 18.35 4.85 -18.64
C GLY A 29 17.89 6.31 -18.61
N ILE A 30 16.79 6.61 -17.91
CA ILE A 30 16.32 7.96 -17.66
C ILE A 30 17.35 8.76 -16.84
N PRO A 31 17.73 9.98 -17.27
CA PRO A 31 18.58 10.86 -16.48
C PRO A 31 17.80 11.37 -15.25
N GLU A 32 18.17 10.88 -14.08
CA GLU A 32 17.64 11.36 -12.79
C GLU A 32 18.29 12.72 -12.48
N THR A 33 17.58 13.82 -12.77
CA THR A 33 18.10 15.17 -12.53
C THR A 33 18.00 15.56 -11.05
N ARG A 34 16.99 15.03 -10.35
CA ARG A 34 16.75 15.14 -8.89
C ARG A 34 15.99 13.91 -8.38
N THR A 35 16.15 13.58 -7.10
CA THR A 35 15.71 12.35 -6.39
C THR A 35 14.22 11.95 -6.52
N ALA A 36 13.38 12.77 -7.14
CA ALA A 36 11.95 12.52 -7.28
C ALA A 36 11.34 13.02 -8.60
N VAL A 37 12.15 13.58 -9.52
CA VAL A 37 11.64 14.23 -10.74
C VAL A 37 12.43 13.75 -11.95
N PHE A 38 11.69 13.35 -12.97
CA PHE A 38 12.23 12.98 -14.28
C PHE A 38 11.77 13.97 -15.35
N THR A 39 12.69 14.36 -16.23
CA THR A 39 12.36 15.15 -17.44
C THR A 39 11.92 14.22 -18.57
N GLY A 40 10.61 14.16 -18.84
CA GLY A 40 10.06 13.37 -19.94
C GLY A 40 10.56 13.83 -21.31
N SER A 41 10.31 13.01 -22.35
CA SER A 41 10.72 13.31 -23.74
C SER A 41 10.16 14.63 -24.28
N CYS A 42 9.04 15.12 -23.73
CA CYS A 42 8.47 16.43 -24.06
C CYS A 42 9.09 17.61 -23.30
N GLY A 43 10.19 17.40 -22.56
CA GLY A 43 10.80 18.43 -21.70
C GLY A 43 9.98 18.77 -20.44
N ILE A 44 8.94 17.99 -20.15
CA ILE A 44 8.06 18.20 -19.00
C ILE A 44 8.61 17.43 -17.81
N ASN A 45 8.82 18.13 -16.70
CA ASN A 45 9.14 17.53 -15.42
C ASN A 45 7.93 16.77 -14.88
N ARG A 46 8.10 15.47 -14.63
CA ARG A 46 7.10 14.61 -14.01
C ARG A 46 7.64 14.03 -12.72
N GLU A 47 6.77 13.94 -11.73
CA GLU A 47 7.07 13.31 -10.46
C GLU A 47 7.14 11.79 -10.61
N ILE A 48 8.15 11.17 -10.01
CA ILE A 48 8.35 9.72 -10.10
C ILE A 48 7.42 9.02 -9.13
N THR A 49 6.31 8.50 -9.64
CA THR A 49 5.36 7.68 -8.86
C THR A 49 5.72 6.20 -8.97
N LEU A 50 5.73 5.49 -7.84
CA LEU A 50 5.77 4.03 -7.83
C LEU A 50 4.36 3.50 -8.13
N SER A 51 4.14 3.06 -9.37
CA SER A 51 2.95 2.31 -9.75
C SER A 51 3.32 0.88 -10.10
N ASN A 52 2.46 -0.07 -9.73
CA ASN A 52 2.75 -1.49 -9.89
C ASN A 52 1.96 -2.04 -11.09
N TYR A 53 2.51 -1.91 -12.29
CA TYR A 53 1.83 -2.27 -13.54
C TYR A 53 1.39 -3.74 -13.61
N TYR A 54 2.17 -4.66 -13.04
CA TYR A 54 1.90 -6.11 -13.11
C TYR A 54 0.88 -6.57 -12.07
N LEU A 55 0.89 -5.90 -10.92
CA LEU A 55 0.05 -6.27 -9.79
C LEU A 55 -1.28 -5.53 -9.78
N ASP A 56 -1.54 -4.62 -10.71
CA ASP A 56 -2.81 -3.89 -10.79
C ASP A 56 -4.03 -4.82 -10.93
N HIS A 57 -3.88 -6.00 -11.57
CA HIS A 57 -4.99 -6.95 -11.66
C HIS A 57 -5.26 -7.73 -10.35
N ILE A 58 -4.24 -7.90 -9.51
CA ILE A 58 -4.30 -8.64 -8.23
C ILE A 58 -4.61 -7.68 -7.08
N PHE A 59 -3.91 -6.55 -7.06
CA PHE A 59 -3.92 -5.48 -6.09
C PHE A 59 -4.55 -4.21 -6.68
N GLY A 60 -5.53 -4.36 -7.56
CA GLY A 60 -6.26 -3.23 -8.12
C GLY A 60 -6.90 -2.41 -7.02
N GLU A 61 -6.68 -1.11 -7.05
CA GLU A 61 -7.01 -0.20 -5.96
C GLU A 61 -8.49 -0.30 -5.57
N GLU A 62 -9.39 -0.42 -6.56
CA GLU A 62 -10.83 -0.59 -6.34
C GLU A 62 -11.22 -1.91 -5.67
N ARG A 63 -10.52 -3.02 -6.00
CA ARG A 63 -10.80 -4.34 -5.41
C ARG A 63 -10.32 -4.38 -3.97
N LEU A 64 -9.10 -3.91 -3.73
CA LEU A 64 -8.55 -3.78 -2.38
C LEU A 64 -9.40 -2.84 -1.51
N ALA A 65 -9.88 -1.73 -2.07
CA ALA A 65 -10.75 -0.81 -1.35
C ALA A 65 -12.05 -1.49 -0.91
N ARG A 66 -12.69 -2.26 -1.78
CA ARG A 66 -13.92 -2.99 -1.43
C ARG A 66 -13.69 -4.08 -0.39
N ILE A 67 -12.63 -4.87 -0.55
CA ILE A 67 -12.28 -5.96 0.39
C ILE A 67 -11.95 -5.38 1.77
N SER A 68 -11.15 -4.31 1.82
CA SER A 68 -10.76 -3.67 3.09
C SER A 68 -11.95 -3.07 3.85
N VAL A 69 -12.90 -2.46 3.15
CA VAL A 69 -14.14 -1.96 3.76
C VAL A 69 -14.97 -3.11 4.34
N GLY A 70 -15.13 -4.22 3.58
CA GLY A 70 -15.85 -5.39 4.05
C GLY A 70 -15.24 -6.01 5.31
N ILE A 71 -13.91 -6.19 5.33
CA ILE A 71 -13.19 -6.70 6.50
C ILE A 71 -13.32 -5.72 7.68
N GLY A 72 -13.22 -4.41 7.44
CA GLY A 72 -13.36 -3.40 8.48
C GLY A 72 -14.73 -3.43 9.16
N ILE A 73 -15.81 -3.49 8.38
CA ILE A 73 -17.18 -3.59 8.91
C ILE A 73 -17.33 -4.88 9.72
N PHE A 74 -16.85 -6.01 9.20
CA PHE A 74 -16.90 -7.29 9.90
C PHE A 74 -16.19 -7.23 11.25
N LEU A 75 -14.99 -6.63 11.30
CA LEU A 75 -14.18 -6.53 12.52
C LEU A 75 -14.83 -5.63 13.57
N ILE A 76 -15.43 -4.50 13.15
CA ILE A 76 -16.19 -3.61 14.03
C ILE A 76 -17.40 -4.32 14.63
N VAL A 77 -18.17 -5.02 13.79
CA VAL A 77 -19.35 -5.78 14.25
C VAL A 77 -18.94 -6.88 15.22
N LEU A 78 -17.86 -7.62 14.92
CA LEU A 78 -17.34 -8.65 15.80
C LEU A 78 -16.91 -8.09 17.15
N LEU A 79 -16.20 -6.96 17.16
CA LEU A 79 -15.73 -6.30 18.38
C LEU A 79 -16.90 -5.78 19.23
N LEU A 80 -17.94 -5.21 18.59
CA LEU A 80 -19.18 -4.83 19.27
C LEU A 80 -19.90 -6.02 19.90
N ASN A 81 -20.01 -7.14 19.18
CA ASN A 81 -20.64 -8.36 19.71
C ASN A 81 -19.86 -8.92 20.92
N VAL A 82 -18.53 -8.94 20.83
CA VAL A 82 -17.67 -9.36 21.96
C VAL A 82 -17.82 -8.41 23.15
N LEU A 83 -17.94 -7.10 22.94
CA LEU A 83 -18.15 -6.13 24.01
C LEU A 83 -19.50 -6.32 24.72
N ILE A 84 -20.57 -6.53 23.94
CA ILE A 84 -21.94 -6.70 24.45
C ILE A 84 -22.08 -8.03 25.18
N ILE A 85 -21.55 -9.13 24.62
CA ILE A 85 -21.67 -10.47 25.20
C ILE A 85 -20.65 -10.68 26.34
N GLY A 86 -19.48 -10.06 26.24
CA GLY A 86 -18.41 -10.12 27.24
C GLY A 86 -18.67 -9.31 28.51
N GLY A 87 -19.82 -8.64 28.63
CA GLY A 87 -20.22 -7.93 29.86
C GLY A 87 -19.48 -6.62 30.10
N GLY A 88 -19.08 -5.90 29.04
CA GLY A 88 -18.48 -4.57 29.14
C GLY A 88 -19.47 -3.44 29.44
N LEU A 89 -20.66 -3.76 29.94
CA LEU A 89 -21.75 -2.86 30.34
C LEU A 89 -22.33 -3.32 31.68
#